data_AF-A0A7S3E2U9-F1
#
_entry.id   AF-A0A7S3E2U9-F1
#
_cell.length_a   1.000
_cell.length_b   1.000
_cell.length_c   1.000
_cell.angle_alpha   90.00
_cell.angle_beta   90.00
_cell.angle_gamma   90.00
#
_symmetry.space_group_name_H-M   'P 1'
#
loop_
_entity.id
_entity.type
_entity.pdbx_description
1 polymer ?
#
loop_
_entity_poly.entity_id
_entity_poly.type
_entity_poly.pdbx_seq_one_letter_code
_entity_poly.pdbx_strand_id
1 'polypeptide(L)'
;VDDFIKQALDYSAEILGEDIMFLMGSDFQWDNADVWFKNLDKLIHYVNKDPRVNVFYSSPDEYFAQKRSANLTFPSKTDDFFPYSDGFQAYWGGYFTSWP
;
A
#
# COMPACT_ATOMS: atom_id res chain seq x y z
N VAL A 1 -15.22 -7.47 -9.00
CA VAL A 1 -14.88 -6.04 -8.80
C VAL A 1 -15.25 -5.58 -7.40
N ASP A 2 -16.36 -6.05 -6.83
CA ASP A 2 -16.80 -5.65 -5.49
C ASP A 2 -15.77 -5.93 -4.38
N ASP A 3 -15.07 -7.07 -4.43
CA ASP A 3 -14.03 -7.39 -3.44
C ASP A 3 -12.91 -6.33 -3.42
N PHE A 4 -12.46 -5.89 -4.61
CA PHE A 4 -11.44 -4.85 -4.73
C PHE A 4 -11.96 -3.50 -4.22
N ILE A 5 -13.18 -3.13 -4.59
CA ILE A 5 -13.80 -1.87 -4.14
C ILE A 5 -13.95 -1.87 -2.62
N LYS A 6 -14.41 -2.98 -2.04
CA LYS A 6 -14.52 -3.13 -0.58
C LYS A 6 -13.16 -2.94 0.08
N GLN A 7 -12.12 -3.60 -0.42
CA GLN A 7 -10.78 -3.48 0.13
C GLN A 7 -10.22 -2.06 0.02
N ALA A 8 -10.47 -1.36 -1.10
CA ALA A 8 -10.10 0.03 -1.28
C ALA A 8 -10.80 0.96 -0.26
N LEU A 9 -12.10 0.74 -0.02
CA LEU A 9 -12.85 1.52 0.97
C LEU A 9 -12.36 1.24 2.40
N ASP A 10 -12.11 -0.03 2.74
CA ASP A 10 -11.54 -0.41 4.05
C ASP A 10 -10.18 0.27 4.28
N TYR A 11 -9.29 0.28 3.27
CA TYR A 11 -7.99 0.96 3.37
C TYR A 11 -8.11 2.47 3.48
N SER A 12 -9.04 3.09 2.74
CA SER A 12 -9.27 4.54 2.83
C SER A 12 -9.76 4.99 4.21
N ALA A 13 -10.41 4.11 4.97
CA ALA A 13 -10.90 4.43 6.31
C ALA A 13 -9.77 4.59 7.34
N GLU A 14 -8.61 3.97 7.11
CA GLU A 14 -7.44 4.00 8.02
C GLU A 14 -6.37 5.03 7.60
N ILE A 15 -6.54 5.66 6.43
CA ILE A 15 -5.55 6.57 5.83
C ILE A 15 -6.12 7.99 5.78
N LEU A 16 -5.28 8.99 6.09
CA LEU A 16 -5.66 10.39 5.94
C LEU A 16 -5.73 10.79 4.45
N GLY A 17 -6.88 11.27 3.99
CA GLY A 17 -7.13 11.76 2.63
C GLY A 17 -7.78 10.74 1.70
N GLU A 18 -8.09 11.15 0.47
CA GLU A 18 -8.90 10.33 -0.47
C GLU A 18 -8.08 9.29 -1.25
N ASP A 19 -6.81 9.59 -1.55
CA ASP A 19 -5.95 8.69 -2.32
C ASP A 19 -5.34 7.59 -1.43
N ILE A 20 -5.31 6.35 -1.92
CA ILE A 20 -4.63 5.23 -1.29
C ILE A 20 -3.68 4.55 -2.29
N MET A 21 -2.63 3.90 -1.78
CA MET A 21 -1.65 3.20 -2.61
C MET A 21 -1.71 1.70 -2.37
N PHE A 22 -1.93 0.93 -3.43
CA PHE A 22 -1.78 -0.53 -3.42
C PHE A 22 -0.37 -0.92 -3.88
N LEU A 23 0.32 -1.68 -3.04
CA LEU A 23 1.64 -2.24 -3.38
C LEU A 23 1.45 -3.57 -4.11
N MET A 24 1.40 -3.51 -5.45
CA MET A 24 1.15 -4.69 -6.30
C MET A 24 2.43 -5.52 -6.52
N GLY A 25 2.90 -6.20 -5.47
CA GLY A 25 4.09 -7.05 -5.55
C GLY A 25 4.41 -7.78 -4.24
N SER A 26 5.43 -8.63 -4.28
CA SER A 26 5.99 -9.34 -3.13
C SER A 26 7.39 -9.90 -3.50
N ASP A 27 7.99 -10.68 -2.61
CA ASP A 27 9.33 -11.27 -2.78
C ASP A 27 9.43 -12.05 -4.09
N PHE A 28 10.45 -11.71 -4.90
CA PHE A 28 10.76 -12.36 -6.18
C PHE A 28 9.58 -12.48 -7.16
N GLN A 29 8.59 -11.58 -7.06
CA GLN A 29 7.52 -11.49 -8.05
C GLN A 29 7.98 -10.78 -9.32
N TRP A 30 7.09 -10.74 -10.32
CA TRP A 30 7.30 -10.06 -11.61
C TRP A 30 8.33 -10.68 -12.57
N ASP A 31 8.85 -11.89 -12.30
CA ASP A 31 9.69 -12.63 -13.27
C ASP A 31 8.99 -12.80 -14.63
N ASN A 32 7.67 -13.01 -14.60
CA ASN A 32 6.80 -12.83 -15.77
C ASN A 32 5.80 -11.69 -15.55
N ALA A 33 6.24 -10.46 -15.82
CA ALA A 33 5.46 -9.23 -15.65
C ALA A 33 4.18 -9.18 -16.50
N ASP A 34 4.16 -9.84 -17.66
CA ASP A 34 3.01 -9.82 -18.59
C ASP A 34 1.74 -10.40 -17.94
N VAL A 35 1.87 -11.40 -17.09
CA VAL A 35 0.74 -11.99 -16.34
C VAL A 35 0.12 -10.98 -15.38
N TRP A 36 0.94 -10.16 -14.73
CA TRP A 36 0.47 -9.12 -13.81
C TRP A 36 -0.22 -7.99 -14.56
N PHE A 37 0.45 -7.40 -15.55
CA PHE A 37 -0.11 -6.28 -16.32
C PHE A 37 -1.44 -6.65 -16.99
N LYS A 38 -1.54 -7.83 -17.61
CA LYS A 38 -2.81 -8.28 -18.22
C LYS A 38 -3.98 -8.35 -17.26
N ASN A 39 -3.74 -8.71 -16.00
CA ASN A 39 -4.80 -8.79 -14.99
C ASN A 39 -5.09 -7.43 -14.35
N LEU A 40 -4.06 -6.62 -14.12
CA LEU A 40 -4.19 -5.25 -13.63
C LEU A 40 -4.96 -4.36 -14.63
N ASP A 41 -4.70 -4.50 -15.94
CA ASP A 41 -5.43 -3.78 -16.98
C ASP A 41 -6.93 -4.11 -16.95
N LYS A 42 -7.28 -5.40 -16.80
CA LYS A 42 -8.68 -5.83 -16.65
C LYS A 42 -9.28 -5.26 -15.36
N LEU A 43 -8.56 -5.34 -14.25
CA LEU A 43 -9.00 -4.84 -12.96
C LEU A 43 -9.31 -3.33 -13.05
N ILE A 44 -8.37 -2.53 -13.53
CA ILE A 44 -8.53 -1.08 -13.77
C ILE A 44 -9.74 -0.83 -14.69
N HIS A 45 -9.82 -1.53 -15.82
CA HIS A 45 -10.90 -1.35 -16.78
C HIS A 45 -12.29 -1.63 -16.20
N TYR A 46 -12.45 -2.72 -15.46
CA TYR A 46 -13.77 -3.11 -14.92
C TYR A 46 -14.11 -2.38 -13.63
N VAL A 47 -13.14 -2.06 -12.78
CA VAL A 47 -13.39 -1.29 -11.55
C VAL A 47 -13.76 0.15 -11.88
N ASN A 48 -13.10 0.81 -12.84
CA ASN A 48 -13.40 2.19 -13.21
C ASN A 48 -14.75 2.38 -13.93
N LYS A 49 -15.49 1.30 -14.22
CA LYS A 49 -16.89 1.39 -14.64
C LYS A 49 -17.84 1.65 -13.47
N ASP A 50 -17.38 1.39 -12.26
CA ASP A 50 -18.09 1.69 -11.03
C ASP A 50 -17.64 3.07 -10.50
N PRO A 51 -18.56 4.01 -10.26
CA PRO A 51 -18.20 5.37 -9.87
C PRO A 51 -17.71 5.51 -8.42
N ARG A 52 -17.75 4.44 -7.61
CA ARG A 52 -17.35 4.47 -6.20
C ARG A 52 -15.86 4.75 -6.00
N VAL A 53 -15.01 4.34 -6.95
CA VAL A 53 -13.55 4.48 -6.85
C VAL A 53 -12.96 4.75 -8.24
N ASN A 54 -11.77 5.33 -8.29
CA ASN A 54 -10.97 5.46 -9.50
C ASN A 54 -9.60 4.82 -9.28
N VAL A 55 -9.20 3.91 -10.16
CA VAL A 55 -7.99 3.10 -10.05
C VAL A 55 -7.12 3.33 -11.29
N PHE A 56 -5.82 3.47 -11.09
CA PHE A 56 -4.85 3.70 -12.16
C PHE A 56 -3.47 3.21 -11.73
N TYR A 57 -2.59 2.96 -12.71
CA TYR A 57 -1.17 2.73 -12.43
C TYR A 57 -0.53 4.01 -11.91
N SER A 58 0.31 3.89 -10.89
CA SER A 58 0.98 5.01 -10.26
C SER A 58 2.32 4.55 -9.68
N SER A 59 3.07 5.50 -9.16
CA SER A 59 4.32 5.30 -8.44
C SER A 59 4.25 5.88 -7.03
N PRO A 60 5.12 5.44 -6.10
CA PRO A 60 5.23 6.07 -4.78
C PRO A 60 5.45 7.58 -4.86
N ASP A 61 6.25 8.05 -5.83
CA ASP A 61 6.54 9.47 -6.01
C ASP A 61 5.28 10.28 -6.36
N GLU A 62 4.46 9.79 -7.29
CA GLU A 62 3.19 10.42 -7.67
C GLU A 62 2.19 10.41 -6.50
N TYR A 63 2.08 9.30 -5.79
CA TYR A 63 1.22 9.19 -4.60
C TYR A 63 1.62 10.21 -3.52
N PHE A 64 2.91 10.31 -3.19
CA PHE A 64 3.38 11.29 -2.20
C PHE A 64 3.31 12.73 -2.70
N ALA A 65 3.49 12.98 -4.00
CA ALA A 65 3.25 14.31 -4.56
C ALA A 65 1.79 14.74 -4.34
N GLN A 66 0.84 13.85 -4.64
CA GLN A 66 -0.58 14.08 -4.43
C GLN A 66 -0.93 14.28 -2.95
N LYS A 67 -0.38 13.46 -2.04
CA LYS A 67 -0.57 13.63 -0.59
C LYS A 67 -0.02 14.95 -0.05
N ARG A 68 1.09 15.45 -0.59
CA ARG A 68 1.65 16.76 -0.22
C ARG A 68 0.83 17.94 -0.73
N SER A 69 0.18 17.79 -1.89
CA SER A 69 -0.70 18.83 -2.45
C SER A 69 -2.11 18.81 -1.86
N ALA A 70 -2.55 17.68 -1.31
CA ALA A 70 -3.77 17.61 -0.54
C ALA A 70 -3.55 18.40 0.76
N ASN A 71 -4.41 19.39 1.06
CA ASN A 71 -4.35 20.25 2.26
C ASN A 71 -4.61 19.46 3.56
N LEU A 72 -3.77 18.46 3.83
CA LEU A 72 -3.84 17.53 4.94
C LEU A 72 -2.85 17.94 6.02
N THR A 73 -3.22 17.72 7.28
CA THR A 73 -2.32 17.90 8.42
C THR A 73 -1.94 16.53 8.96
N PHE A 74 -0.65 16.23 8.98
CA PHE A 74 -0.12 14.95 9.46
C PHE A 74 0.38 15.05 10.90
N PRO A 75 0.25 13.98 11.71
CA PRO A 75 0.84 13.94 13.05
C PRO A 75 2.37 13.93 12.98
N SER A 76 3.01 14.46 14.02
CA SER A 76 4.46 14.40 14.18
C SER A 76 4.90 13.15 14.94
N LYS A 77 6.01 12.53 14.54
CA LYS A 77 6.67 11.40 15.21
C LYS A 77 8.17 11.69 15.27
N THR A 78 8.77 11.59 16.46
CA THR A 78 10.19 11.99 16.68
C THR A 78 11.11 10.82 17.02
N ASP A 79 10.59 9.75 17.59
CA ASP A 79 11.42 8.61 18.05
C ASP A 79 11.51 7.51 16.98
N ASP A 80 12.15 6.38 17.30
CA ASP A 80 12.29 5.24 16.40
C ASP A 80 11.07 4.28 16.40
N PHE A 81 11.26 3.13 15.73
CA PHE A 81 10.32 2.00 15.69
C PHE A 81 10.95 0.71 16.26
N PHE A 82 11.92 0.81 17.17
CA PHE A 82 12.57 -0.36 17.79
C PHE A 82 12.07 -0.64 19.22
N PRO A 83 12.04 -1.91 19.64
CA PRO A 83 12.21 -3.13 18.83
C PRO A 83 10.94 -3.48 18.04
N TYR A 84 11.12 -4.10 16.86
CA TYR A 84 10.01 -4.62 16.07
C TYR A 84 9.48 -5.93 16.65
N SER A 85 8.15 -6.11 16.61
CA SER A 85 7.46 -7.34 17.01
C SER A 85 6.27 -7.55 16.07
N ASP A 86 6.17 -8.73 15.48
CA ASP A 86 5.09 -9.12 14.55
C ASP A 86 4.05 -10.05 15.20
N GLY A 87 4.25 -10.43 16.47
CA GLY A 87 3.31 -11.25 17.24
C GLY A 87 3.49 -11.15 18.75
N PHE A 88 2.61 -11.81 19.51
CA PHE A 88 2.72 -11.86 20.98
C PHE A 88 4.02 -12.56 21.39
N GLN A 89 4.86 -11.85 22.16
CA GLN A 89 6.17 -12.33 22.61
C GLN A 89 7.15 -12.68 21.47
N ALA A 90 6.97 -12.11 20.27
CA ALA A 90 7.80 -12.37 19.08
C ALA A 90 8.67 -11.15 18.72
N TYR A 91 9.54 -10.72 19.63
CA TYR A 91 10.41 -9.56 19.40
C TYR A 91 11.63 -9.91 18.55
N TRP A 92 11.89 -9.10 17.53
CA TRP A 92 13.04 -9.24 16.64
C TRP A 92 14.28 -8.56 17.24
N GLY A 93 14.63 -8.90 18.48
CA GLY A 93 15.85 -8.40 19.15
C GLY A 93 17.07 -9.29 18.96
N GLY A 94 16.88 -10.55 18.56
CA GLY A 94 17.97 -11.52 18.44
C GLY A 94 18.97 -11.22 17.33
N TYR A 95 18.52 -10.58 16.23
CA TYR A 95 19.42 -10.25 15.11
C TYR A 95 20.45 -9.17 15.47
N PHE A 96 20.29 -8.47 16.61
CA PHE A 96 21.30 -7.54 17.11
C PHE A 96 22.62 -8.22 17.51
N THR A 97 22.60 -9.53 17.80
CA THR A 97 23.78 -10.31 18.21
C THR A 97 23.93 -11.64 17.47
N SER A 98 23.11 -11.88 16.44
CA SER A 98 23.21 -13.11 15.64
C SER A 98 24.49 -13.11 14.81
N TRP A 99 25.25 -14.20 14.85
CA TRP A 99 26.50 -14.39 14.10
C TRP A 99 27.61 -13.35 14.41
N PRO A 100 28.11 -13.29 15.67
CA PRO A 100 29.20 -12.39 16.06
C PRO A 100 30.58 -12.79 15.54
#